data_AF-A0A920R4R3-F1
#
_entry.id   AF-A0A920R4R3-F1
#
_cell.length_a   1.000
_cell.length_b   1.000
_cell.length_c   1.000
_cell.angle_alpha   90.00
_cell.angle_beta   90.00
_cell.angle_gamma   90.00
#
_symmetry.space_group_name_H-M   'P 1'
#
loop_
_entity.id
_entity.type
_entity.pdbx_description
1 polymer ?
#
loop_
_entity_poly.entity_id
_entity_poly.type
_entity_poly.pdbx_seq_one_letter_code
_entity_poly.pdbx_strand_id
1 'polypeptide(L)'
;MTENETINVPTANPAKAKSYERVKLVMSLVSMALNFVIPILFLLLGGSEAIRNLAEGWTGSAPLIVVFYLLIAGAGLQAIEFPFEIFSGFIVEKKYGLSKISIRGWLWDWLKGTMIQTVLNPSY
;
A
#
# COMPACT_ATOMS: atom_id res chain seq x y z
N MET A 1 18.64 -7.19 -54.03
CA MET A 1 17.74 -8.03 -53.21
C MET A 1 18.32 -8.10 -51.81
N THR A 2 17.84 -7.24 -50.91
CA THR A 2 17.99 -7.44 -49.47
C THR A 2 16.60 -7.21 -48.90
N GLU A 3 15.99 -8.30 -48.47
CA GLU A 3 14.65 -8.37 -47.87
C GLU A 3 14.48 -7.27 -46.82
N ASN A 4 13.34 -6.60 -46.91
CA ASN A 4 12.81 -5.76 -45.86
C ASN A 4 12.53 -6.63 -44.64
N GLU A 5 13.48 -6.72 -43.71
CA GLU A 5 13.17 -7.09 -42.33
C GLU A 5 12.16 -6.08 -41.79
N THR A 6 10.88 -6.42 -41.96
CA THR A 6 9.77 -5.71 -41.34
C THR A 6 9.93 -5.96 -39.85
N ILE A 7 10.57 -5.01 -39.17
CA ILE A 7 10.62 -4.95 -37.71
C ILE A 7 9.17 -5.03 -37.26
N ASN A 8 8.74 -6.21 -36.81
CA ASN A 8 7.42 -6.43 -36.24
C ASN A 8 7.42 -5.75 -34.86
N VAL A 9 7.25 -4.43 -34.85
CA VAL A 9 6.99 -3.66 -33.65
C VAL A 9 5.70 -4.22 -33.06
N PRO A 10 5.74 -4.79 -31.83
CA PRO A 10 4.53 -5.26 -31.18
C PRO A 10 3.57 -4.08 -31.07
N THR A 11 2.51 -4.07 -31.87
CA THR A 11 1.54 -2.99 -31.84
C THR A 11 0.82 -3.08 -30.50
N ALA A 12 0.97 -2.05 -29.68
CA ALA A 12 0.29 -1.95 -28.39
C ALA A 12 -1.22 -2.09 -28.64
N ASN A 13 -1.83 -3.17 -28.13
CA ASN A 13 -3.26 -3.41 -28.32
C ASN A 13 -4.06 -2.41 -27.45
N PRO A 14 -4.71 -1.39 -28.04
CA PRO A 14 -5.37 -0.32 -27.28
C PRO A 14 -6.53 -0.85 -26.41
N ALA A 15 -7.16 -1.97 -26.80
CA ALA A 15 -8.23 -2.59 -26.01
C ALA A 15 -7.71 -3.16 -24.68
N LYS A 16 -6.51 -3.77 -24.69
CA LYS A 16 -5.87 -4.27 -23.46
C LYS A 16 -5.47 -3.12 -22.54
N ALA A 17 -4.88 -2.05 -23.09
CA ALA A 17 -4.51 -0.86 -22.32
C ALA A 17 -5.73 -0.18 -21.66
N LYS A 18 -6.85 -0.04 -22.39
CA LYS A 18 -8.09 0.54 -21.85
C LYS A 18 -8.70 -0.29 -20.72
N SER A 19 -8.62 -1.63 -20.82
CA SER A 19 -9.10 -2.53 -19.76
C SER A 19 -8.23 -2.46 -18.51
N TYR A 20 -6.91 -2.31 -18.67
CA TYR A 20 -5.96 -2.14 -17.57
C TYR A 20 -6.22 -0.83 -16.81
N GLU A 21 -6.31 0.28 -17.53
CA GLU A 21 -6.60 1.59 -16.93
C GLU A 21 -7.93 1.60 -16.20
N ARG A 22 -8.98 0.96 -16.76
CA ARG A 22 -10.27 0.84 -16.05
C ARG A 22 -10.14 0.09 -14.72
N VAL A 23 -9.41 -1.03 -14.69
CA VAL A 23 -9.21 -1.80 -13.45
C VAL A 23 -8.37 -1.01 -12.45
N LYS A 24 -7.31 -0.34 -12.90
CA LYS A 24 -6.46 0.52 -12.07
C LYS A 24 -7.26 1.68 -11.46
N LEU A 25 -8.12 2.33 -12.25
CA LEU A 25 -8.98 3.41 -11.79
C LEU A 25 -10.00 2.92 -10.75
N VAL A 26 -10.70 1.81 -11.00
CA VAL A 26 -11.65 1.25 -10.02
C VAL A 26 -10.93 0.86 -8.73
N MET A 27 -9.75 0.26 -8.83
CA MET A 27 -8.95 -0.09 -7.66
C MET A 27 -8.52 1.15 -6.87
N SER A 28 -8.08 2.20 -7.56
CA SER A 28 -7.72 3.47 -6.94
C SER A 28 -8.90 4.11 -6.22
N LEU A 29 -10.09 4.09 -6.81
CA LEU A 29 -11.31 4.60 -6.18
C LEU A 29 -11.71 3.79 -4.96
N VAL A 30 -11.60 2.46 -5.02
CA VAL A 30 -11.88 1.57 -3.88
C VAL A 30 -10.87 1.81 -2.75
N SER A 31 -9.58 1.88 -3.06
CA SER A 31 -8.54 2.18 -2.07
C SER A 31 -8.76 3.55 -1.44
N MET A 32 -9.11 4.57 -2.24
CA MET A 32 -9.44 5.90 -1.74
C MET A 32 -10.63 5.85 -0.78
N ALA A 33 -11.73 5.18 -1.18
CA ALA A 33 -12.91 5.05 -0.33
C ALA A 33 -12.57 4.34 0.99
N LEU A 34 -11.79 3.26 0.96
CA LEU A 34 -11.41 2.52 2.15
C LEU A 34 -10.47 3.32 3.07
N ASN A 35 -9.55 4.11 2.50
CA ASN A 35 -8.70 5.03 3.27
C ASN A 35 -9.50 6.12 4.01
N PHE A 36 -10.73 6.45 3.57
CA PHE A 36 -11.62 7.34 4.31
C PHE A 36 -12.55 6.60 5.26
N VAL A 37 -13.18 5.52 4.79
CA VAL A 37 -14.20 4.79 5.54
C VAL A 37 -13.60 4.06 6.74
N ILE A 38 -12.44 3.42 6.59
CA ILE A 38 -11.83 2.62 7.66
C ILE A 38 -11.46 3.51 8.87
N PRO A 39 -10.74 4.65 8.72
CA PRO A 39 -10.44 5.51 9.86
C PRO A 39 -11.69 6.10 10.52
N ILE A 40 -12.73 6.44 9.73
CA ILE A 40 -13.99 6.93 10.27
C ILE A 40 -14.66 5.86 11.12
N LEU A 41 -14.80 4.63 10.60
CA LEU A 41 -15.39 3.53 11.36
C LEU A 41 -14.57 3.20 12.59
N PHE A 42 -13.24 3.19 12.48
CA PHE A 42 -12.33 3.00 13.61
C PHE A 42 -12.57 4.04 14.70
N LEU A 43 -12.72 5.32 14.34
CA LEU A 43 -12.97 6.40 15.29
C LEU A 43 -14.37 6.27 15.93
N LEU A 44 -15.40 5.99 15.13
CA LEU A 44 -16.78 5.82 15.59
C LEU A 44 -16.96 4.60 16.50
N LEU A 45 -16.21 3.53 16.27
CA LEU A 45 -16.19 2.33 17.12
C LEU A 45 -15.34 2.51 18.39
N GLY A 46 -14.72 3.67 18.61
CA GLY A 46 -13.89 3.93 19.77
C GLY A 46 -12.51 3.26 19.71
N GLY A 47 -11.98 2.99 18.52
CA GLY A 47 -10.69 2.35 18.35
C GLY A 47 -9.53 3.14 18.99
N SER A 48 -9.58 4.47 18.93
CA SER A 48 -8.58 5.33 19.60
C SER A 48 -8.63 5.18 21.13
N GLU A 49 -9.84 5.10 21.70
CA GLU A 49 -10.06 4.83 23.13
C GLU A 49 -9.52 3.46 23.52
N ALA A 50 -9.75 2.43 22.69
CA ALA A 50 -9.24 1.09 22.92
C ALA A 50 -7.70 1.04 22.95
N ILE A 51 -7.03 1.74 22.03
CA ILE A 51 -5.56 1.83 22.03
C ILE A 51 -5.06 2.56 23.28
N ARG A 52 -5.71 3.67 23.66
CA ARG A 52 -5.31 4.43 24.85
C ARG A 52 -5.46 3.60 26.13
N ASN A 53 -6.61 2.93 26.31
CA ASN A 53 -6.85 2.07 27.46
C ASN A 53 -5.87 0.89 27.51
N LEU A 54 -5.50 0.34 26.36
CA LEU A 54 -4.46 -0.69 26.27
C LEU A 54 -3.10 -0.13 26.72
N ALA A 55 -2.72 1.06 26.28
CA ALA A 55 -1.47 1.70 26.69
C ALA A 55 -1.45 2.02 28.20
N GLU A 56 -2.55 2.53 28.75
CA GLU A 56 -2.73 2.79 30.19
C GLU A 56 -2.64 1.51 31.04
N GLY A 57 -3.13 0.38 30.50
CA GLY A 57 -3.02 -0.92 31.17
C GLY A 57 -1.59 -1.44 31.28
N TRP A 58 -0.65 -0.93 30.48
CA TRP A 58 0.76 -1.38 30.47
C TRP A 58 1.66 -0.45 31.27
N THR A 59 1.34 0.83 31.37
CA THR A 59 2.15 1.82 32.09
C THR A 59 1.32 2.95 32.67
N GLY A 60 1.65 3.36 33.89
CA GLY A 60 1.03 4.49 34.57
C GLY A 60 1.71 5.85 34.30
N SER A 61 2.81 5.89 33.55
CA SER A 61 3.50 7.14 33.26
C SER A 61 2.99 7.79 31.96
N ALA A 62 2.52 9.03 32.07
CA ALA A 62 1.94 9.78 30.95
C ALA A 62 2.83 9.83 29.69
N PRO A 63 4.16 10.02 29.76
CA PRO A 63 5.00 10.03 28.57
C PRO A 63 5.06 8.67 27.86
N LEU A 64 5.11 7.56 28.62
CA LEU A 64 5.17 6.22 28.02
C LEU A 64 3.83 5.84 27.38
N ILE A 65 2.69 6.25 27.95
CA ILE A 65 1.37 6.04 27.34
C ILE A 65 1.33 6.63 25.93
N VAL A 66 1.85 7.86 25.75
CA VAL A 66 1.91 8.51 24.43
C VAL A 66 2.78 7.72 23.46
N VAL A 67 3.95 7.25 23.89
CA VAL A 67 4.84 6.42 23.05
C VAL A 67 4.16 5.12 22.62
N PHE A 68 3.52 4.41 23.54
CA PHE A 68 2.80 3.18 23.22
C PHE A 68 1.61 3.44 22.30
N TYR A 69 0.86 4.52 22.54
CA TYR A 69 -0.23 4.93 21.66
C TYR A 69 0.27 5.15 20.23
N LEU A 70 1.36 5.91 20.06
CA LEU A 70 1.95 6.17 18.74
C LEU A 70 2.42 4.89 18.05
N LEU A 71 3.07 3.99 18.79
CA LEU A 71 3.53 2.71 18.23
C LEU A 71 2.37 1.82 17.78
N ILE A 72 1.33 1.68 18.62
CA ILE A 72 0.18 0.81 18.32
C ILE A 72 -0.66 1.43 17.19
N ALA A 73 -0.94 2.73 17.25
CA ALA A 73 -1.70 3.43 16.22
C ALA A 73 -0.95 3.42 14.87
N GLY A 74 0.36 3.69 14.89
CA GLY A 74 1.19 3.64 13.69
C GLY A 74 1.26 2.23 13.09
N ALA A 75 1.47 1.22 13.91
CA ALA A 75 1.46 -0.17 13.46
C ALA A 75 0.08 -0.59 12.89
N GLY A 76 -1.01 -0.15 13.51
CA GLY A 76 -2.37 -0.39 13.04
C GLY A 76 -2.65 0.24 11.67
N LEU A 77 -2.24 1.50 11.48
CA LEU A 77 -2.35 2.19 10.19
C LEU A 77 -1.55 1.44 9.11
N GLN A 78 -0.30 1.10 9.40
CA GLN A 78 0.56 0.40 8.45
C GLN A 78 0.02 -1.00 8.11
N ALA A 79 -0.57 -1.70 9.07
CA ALA A 79 -1.22 -2.99 8.84
C ALA A 79 -2.47 -2.88 7.95
N ILE A 80 -3.20 -1.76 7.99
CA ILE A 80 -4.34 -1.49 7.12
C ILE A 80 -3.87 -1.14 5.70
N GLU A 81 -2.83 -0.32 5.56
CA GLU A 81 -2.31 0.13 4.27
C GLU A 81 -1.59 -0.97 3.48
N PHE A 82 -0.83 -1.84 4.18
CA PHE A 82 -0.03 -2.90 3.58
C PHE A 82 -0.78 -3.84 2.60
N PRO A 83 -1.98 -4.37 2.92
CA PRO A 83 -2.73 -5.17 1.95
C PRO A 83 -3.11 -4.35 0.71
N PHE A 84 -3.48 -3.07 0.83
CA PHE A 84 -3.78 -2.23 -0.33
C PHE A 84 -2.57 -2.06 -1.25
N GLU A 85 -1.38 -1.94 -0.68
CA GLU A 85 -0.13 -1.87 -1.44
C GLU A 85 0.15 -3.18 -2.19
N ILE A 86 -0.06 -4.33 -1.54
CA ILE A 86 0.07 -5.66 -2.20
C ILE A 86 -0.95 -5.79 -3.34
N PHE A 87 -2.21 -5.47 -3.08
CA PHE A 87 -3.28 -5.66 -4.06
C PHE A 87 -3.09 -4.75 -5.28
N SER A 88 -2.75 -3.48 -5.06
CA SER A 88 -2.52 -2.51 -6.14
C SER A 88 -1.20 -2.72 -6.88
N GLY A 89 -0.11 -2.96 -6.16
CA GLY A 89 1.24 -3.07 -6.73
C GLY A 89 1.57 -4.45 -7.29
N PHE A 90 1.10 -5.53 -6.67
CA PHE A 90 1.46 -6.88 -7.09
C PHE A 90 0.36 -7.56 -7.91
N ILE A 91 -0.86 -7.67 -7.38
CA ILE A 91 -1.92 -8.51 -7.98
C ILE A 91 -2.40 -7.93 -9.32
N VAL A 92 -2.56 -6.61 -9.41
CA VAL A 92 -2.97 -5.94 -10.65
C VAL A 92 -1.86 -6.08 -11.70
N GLU A 93 -0.60 -5.82 -11.37
CA GLU A 93 0.50 -5.91 -12.34
C GLU A 93 0.77 -7.34 -12.85
N LYS A 94 0.66 -8.34 -11.96
CA LYS A 94 0.76 -9.76 -12.33
C LYS A 94 -0.36 -10.21 -13.27
N LYS A 95 -1.60 -9.76 -13.02
CA LYS A 95 -2.77 -10.12 -13.83
C LYS A 95 -2.64 -9.68 -15.29
N TYR A 96 -1.95 -8.56 -15.53
CA TYR A 96 -1.71 -8.03 -16.87
C TYR A 96 -0.33 -8.43 -17.44
N GLY A 97 0.44 -9.25 -16.72
CA GLY A 97 1.77 -9.70 -17.16
C GLY A 97 2.82 -8.58 -17.22
N LEU A 98 2.55 -7.44 -16.56
CA LEU A 98 3.43 -6.28 -16.55
C LEU A 98 4.60 -6.45 -15.57
N SER A 99 4.43 -7.29 -14.54
CA SER A 99 5.48 -7.60 -13.58
C SER A 99 5.99 -9.04 -13.71
N LYS A 100 7.32 -9.17 -13.87
CA LYS A 100 8.07 -10.45 -13.82
C LYS A 100 8.58 -10.76 -12.40
N ILE A 101 8.34 -9.87 -11.44
CA ILE A 101 8.86 -9.96 -10.07
C ILE A 101 8.02 -10.95 -9.26
N SER A 102 8.66 -11.73 -8.37
CA SER A 102 7.97 -12.63 -7.44
C SER A 102 7.45 -11.87 -6.22
N ILE A 103 6.43 -12.37 -5.49
CA ILE A 103 5.92 -11.76 -4.25
C ILE A 103 7.06 -11.39 -3.29
N ARG A 104 8.06 -12.27 -3.15
CA ARG A 104 9.20 -12.05 -2.26
C ARG A 104 10.10 -10.92 -2.72
N GLY A 105 10.35 -10.80 -4.03
CA GLY A 105 11.13 -9.70 -4.60
C GLY A 105 10.43 -8.35 -4.42
N TRP A 106 9.13 -8.30 -4.69
CA TRP A 106 8.31 -7.11 -4.48
C TRP A 106 8.30 -6.68 -3.01
N LEU A 107 8.12 -7.63 -2.09
CA LEU A 107 8.12 -7.34 -0.65
C LEU A 107 9.48 -6.81 -0.17
N TRP A 108 10.57 -7.34 -0.72
CA TRP A 108 11.92 -6.89 -0.39
C TRP A 108 12.21 -5.46 -0.89
N ASP A 109 11.72 -5.13 -2.08
CA ASP A 109 11.85 -3.78 -2.63
C ASP A 109 10.95 -2.78 -1.92
N TRP A 110 9.73 -3.19 -1.54
CA TRP A 110 8.84 -2.40 -0.69
C TRP A 110 9.50 -2.09 0.66
N LEU A 111 10.03 -3.11 1.35
CA LEU A 111 10.70 -2.95 2.64
C LEU A 111 11.90 -2.00 2.55
N LYS A 112 12.75 -2.15 1.53
CA LYS A 112 13.86 -1.22 1.27
C LYS A 112 13.35 0.19 0.98
N GLY A 113 12.29 0.32 0.19
CA GLY A 113 11.66 1.60 -0.13
C GLY A 113 11.16 2.31 1.11
N THR A 114 10.52 1.58 2.03
CA THR A 114 10.08 2.12 3.33
C THR A 114 11.27 2.52 4.19
N MET A 115 12.30 1.67 4.31
CA MET A 115 13.51 1.99 5.08
C MET A 115 14.22 3.25 4.56
N ILE A 116 14.36 3.36 3.24
CA ILE A 116 14.98 4.54 2.59
C ILE A 116 14.15 5.79 2.86
N GLN A 117 12.82 5.72 2.77
CA GLN A 117 11.94 6.84 3.09
C GLN A 117 12.06 7.28 4.56
N THR A 118 12.10 6.33 5.50
CA THR A 118 12.30 6.64 6.93
C THR A 118 13.65 7.31 7.18
N VAL A 119 14.71 6.91 6.48
CA VAL A 119 16.05 7.50 6.63
C VAL A 119 16.16 8.87 5.96
N LEU A 120 15.55 9.03 4.78
CA LEU A 120 15.60 10.29 4.03
C LEU A 120 14.68 11.38 4.58
N ASN A 121 13.60 11.01 5.25
CA ASN A 121 12.68 11.95 5.87
C ASN A 121 12.79 11.86 7.41
N PRO A 122 13.81 12.52 8.02
CA PRO A 122 13.99 12.50 9.47
C PRO A 122 12.97 13.38 10.22
N SER A 123 12.00 13.99 9.55
CA SER A 123 11.04 14.94 10.13
C SER A 123 9.63 14.35 10.24
N TYR A 124 9.43 13.57 11.31
CA TYR A 124 8.26 13.66 12.19
C TYR A 124 8.78 13.91 13.62
#